data_AF-A0A7C1IQ31-F1
#
_entry.id   AF-A0A7C1IQ31-F1
#
_cell.length_a   1.000
_cell.length_b   1.000
_cell.length_c   1.000
_cell.angle_alpha   90.00
_cell.angle_beta   90.00
_cell.angle_gamma   90.00
#
_symmetry.space_group_name_H-M   'P 1'
#
loop_
_entity.id
_entity.type
_entity.pdbx_description
1 polymer ?
#
loop_
_entity_poly.entity_id
_entity_poly.type
_entity_poly.pdbx_seq_one_letter_code
_entity_poly.pdbx_strand_id
1 'polypeptide(L)' 'MEKKKKTKKAKAKLSSQEYLERIRVLAEEIYKKRAANNEPGDELTDWFAAEAKIKKEYGIK' A
#
# COMPACT_ATOMS: atom_id res chain seq x y z
N MET A 1 24.43 21.11 -15.21
CA MET A 1 23.15 20.44 -14.91
C MET A 1 23.52 19.04 -14.41
N GLU A 2 23.18 18.52 -13.25
CA GLU A 2 22.08 18.74 -12.33
C GLU A 2 22.52 18.10 -10.99
N LYS A 3 22.44 18.86 -9.89
CA LYS A 3 22.84 18.37 -8.55
C LYS A 3 21.79 17.38 -8.06
N LYS A 4 22.02 16.06 -8.21
CA LYS A 4 21.25 15.01 -7.54
C LYS A 4 21.54 15.05 -6.03
N LYS A 5 20.96 16.03 -5.34
CA LYS A 5 20.89 16.10 -3.89
C LYS A 5 20.10 14.87 -3.42
N LYS A 6 20.81 13.87 -2.88
CA LYS A 6 20.22 12.84 -2.02
C LYS A 6 19.77 13.53 -0.73
N THR A 7 18.60 14.14 -0.77
CA THR A 7 17.92 14.62 0.43
C THR A 7 17.58 13.41 1.27
N LYS A 8 18.26 13.30 2.42
CA LYS A 8 17.88 12.45 3.55
C LYS A 8 16.37 12.62 3.75
N LYS A 9 15.58 11.61 3.37
CA LYS A 9 14.14 11.60 3.64
C LYS A 9 14.01 11.58 5.16
N ALA A 10 13.72 12.74 5.73
CA ALA A 10 13.05 12.83 7.02
C ALA A 10 11.89 11.81 6.99
N LYS A 11 11.56 11.20 8.13
CA LYS A 11 10.37 10.35 8.28
C LYS A 11 9.13 11.18 7.95
N ALA A 12 8.87 11.36 6.65
CA ALA A 12 7.74 12.11 6.16
C ALA A 12 6.54 11.23 6.45
N LYS A 13 5.60 11.79 7.22
CA LYS A 13 4.23 11.26 7.28
C LYS A 13 3.83 10.88 5.86
N LEU A 14 3.48 9.62 5.67
CA LEU A 14 3.06 9.10 4.38
C LEU A 14 2.00 10.05 3.79
N SER A 15 2.26 10.60 2.61
CA SER A 15 1.28 11.50 1.98
C SER A 15 0.01 10.72 1.67
N SER A 16 -1.17 11.37 1.67
CA SER A 16 -2.43 10.69 1.38
C SER A 16 -2.40 9.98 0.02
N GLN A 17 -1.67 10.52 -0.95
CA GLN A 17 -1.50 9.94 -2.26
C GLN A 17 -0.61 8.68 -2.23
N GLU A 18 0.55 8.73 -1.56
CA GLU A 18 1.40 7.54 -1.38
C GLU A 18 0.70 6.45 -0.55
N TYR A 19 -0.15 6.84 0.39
CA TYR A 19 -0.97 5.91 1.18
C TYR A 19 -1.96 5.16 0.30
N LEU A 20 -2.76 5.88 -0.50
CA LEU A 20 -3.73 5.27 -1.42
C LEU A 20 -3.07 4.40 -2.48
N GLU A 21 -1.93 4.86 -3.04
CA GLU A 21 -1.20 4.09 -4.05
C GLU A 21 -0.68 2.77 -3.47
N ARG A 22 -0.16 2.78 -2.24
CA ARG A 22 0.29 1.57 -1.55
C ARG A 22 -0.83 0.60 -1.22
N ILE A 23 -1.98 1.11 -0.79
CA ILE A 23 -3.16 0.27 -0.55
C ILE A 23 -3.58 -0.40 -1.86
N ARG A 24 -3.67 0.36 -2.95
CA ARG A 24 -4.02 -0.17 -4.26
C ARG A 24 -3.06 -1.28 -4.69
N VAL A 25 -1.75 -1.06 -4.62
CA VAL A 25 -0.75 -2.07 -5.00
C VAL A 25 -0.90 -3.35 -4.17
N LEU A 26 -1.08 -3.23 -2.86
CA LEU A 26 -1.29 -4.39 -1.98
C LEU A 26 -2.62 -5.09 -2.25
N ALA A 27 -3.70 -4.34 -2.49
CA ALA A 27 -5.01 -4.91 -2.80
C ALA A 27 -4.95 -5.69 -4.11
N GLU A 28 -4.29 -5.16 -5.14
CA GLU A 28 -4.04 -5.86 -6.41
C GLU A 28 -3.20 -7.13 -6.21
N GLU A 29 -2.18 -7.12 -5.34
CA GLU A 29 -1.41 -8.32 -5.01
C GLU A 29 -2.26 -9.37 -4.28
N ILE A 30 -3.13 -8.95 -3.35
CA ILE A 30 -4.04 -9.84 -2.62
C ILE A 30 -5.04 -10.45 -3.61
N TYR A 31 -5.65 -9.63 -4.47
CA TYR A 31 -6.53 -10.10 -5.53
C TYR A 31 -5.84 -11.12 -6.43
N LYS A 32 -4.61 -10.84 -6.91
CA LYS A 32 -3.87 -11.76 -7.77
C LYS A 32 -3.61 -13.10 -7.09
N LYS A 33 -3.25 -13.10 -5.81
CA LYS A 33 -3.07 -14.32 -5.01
C LYS A 33 -4.37 -15.09 -4.85
N ARG A 34 -5.44 -14.38 -4.48
CA ARG A 34 -6.78 -14.94 -4.32
C ARG A 34 -7.28 -15.58 -5.62
N ALA A 35 -7.18 -14.86 -6.73
CA ALA A 35 -7.54 -15.33 -8.06
C ALA A 35 -6.70 -16.55 -8.49
N ALA A 36 -5.39 -16.54 -8.21
CA ALA A 36 -4.51 -17.68 -8.48
C ALA A 36 -4.86 -18.93 -7.65
N ASN A 37 -5.27 -18.74 -6.40
CA ASN A 37 -5.66 -19.82 -5.49
C ASN A 37 -7.13 -20.22 -5.57
N ASN A 38 -7.93 -19.55 -6.41
CA ASN A 38 -9.39 -19.71 -6.46
C ASN A 38 -10.08 -19.49 -5.09
N GLU A 39 -9.51 -18.60 -4.28
CA GLU A 39 -10.05 -18.30 -2.95
C GLU A 39 -11.27 -17.35 -3.05
N PRO A 40 -12.30 -17.56 -2.21
CA PRO A 40 -13.45 -16.68 -2.17
C PRO A 40 -13.08 -15.31 -1.59
N GLY A 41 -13.68 -14.26 -2.14
CA GLY A 41 -13.54 -12.88 -1.67
C GLY A 41 -13.90 -11.88 -2.75
N ASP A 42 -13.76 -10.60 -2.43
CA ASP A 42 -14.09 -9.48 -3.31
C ASP A 42 -13.02 -8.39 -3.24
N GLU A 43 -12.99 -7.54 -4.26
CA GLU A 43 -12.05 -6.42 -4.36
C GLU A 43 -12.09 -5.51 -3.12
N LEU A 44 -13.29 -5.29 -2.56
CA LEU A 44 -13.48 -4.52 -1.34
C LEU A 44 -12.78 -5.14 -0.12
N THR A 45 -12.92 -6.46 0.07
CA THR A 45 -12.23 -7.17 1.15
C THR A 45 -10.71 -7.15 0.97
N ASP A 46 -10.24 -7.27 -0.28
CA ASP A 46 -8.81 -7.19 -0.62
C ASP A 46 -8.26 -5.79 -0.29
N TRP A 47 -9.05 -4.74 -0.58
CA TRP A 47 -8.74 -3.35 -0.25
C TRP A 47 -8.67 -3.11 1.27
N PHE A 48 -9.65 -3.58 2.04
CA PHE A 48 -9.64 -3.44 3.50
C PHE A 48 -8.47 -4.19 4.15
N ALA A 49 -8.14 -5.38 3.64
CA ALA A 49 -6.98 -6.14 4.10
C ALA A 49 -5.66 -5.40 3.82
N ALA A 50 -5.53 -4.81 2.62
CA ALA A 50 -4.40 -3.97 2.24
C ALA A 50 -4.29 -2.71 3.12
N GLU A 51 -5.42 -2.03 3.35
CA GLU A 51 -5.50 -0.84 4.19
C GLU A 51 -5.06 -1.13 5.63
N ALA A 52 -5.59 -2.19 6.25
CA ALA A 52 -5.23 -2.59 7.60
C ALA A 52 -3.73 -2.92 7.71
N LYS A 53 -3.15 -3.53 6.68
CA LYS A 53 -1.73 -3.86 6.63
C LYS A 53 -0.85 -2.61 6.53
N ILE A 54 -1.19 -1.66 5.65
CA ILE A 54 -0.48 -0.37 5.56
C ILE A 54 -0.66 0.43 6.85
N LYS A 55 -1.87 0.49 7.43
CA LYS A 55 -2.11 1.16 8.72
C LYS A 55 -1.20 0.60 9.81
N LYS A 56 -1.09 -0.73 9.90
CA LYS A 56 -0.20 -1.41 10.86
C LYS A 56 1.29 -1.15 10.58
N GLU A 57 1.72 -1.18 9.32
CA GLU A 57 3.12 -0.96 8.93
C GLU A 57 3.60 0.47 9.24
N TYR A 58 2.73 1.46 9.04
CA TYR A 58 3.06 2.88 9.26
C TYR A 58 2.62 3.39 10.64
N GLY A 59 2.00 2.55 11.48
CA GLY A 59 1.48 2.94 12.79
C GLY A 59 0.36 3.98 12.71
N ILE A 60 -0.40 3.98 11.62
CA ILE A 60 -1.56 4.85 11.40
C ILE A 60 -2.73 4.20 12.15
N LYS A 61 -3.25 4.86 13.18
CA LYS A 61 -4.27 4.35 14.10
C LYS A 61 -5.62 5.00 13.84
#